data_AF-A0A7C4E163-F1
#
_entry.id   AF-A0A7C4E163-F1
#
_cell.length_a   1.000
_cell.length_b   1.000
_cell.length_c   1.000
_cell.angle_alpha   90.00
_cell.angle_beta   90.00
_cell.angle_gamma   90.00
#
_symmetry.space_group_name_H-M   'P 1'
#
loop_
_entity.id
_entity.type
_entity.pdbx_description
1 polymer ?
#
loop_
_entity_poly.entity_id
_entity_poly.type
_entity_poly.pdbx_seq_one_letter_code
_entity_poly.pdbx_strand_id
1 'polypeptide(L)'
;MSETAVEKIRNRYADFFTTFAERTDFQRVLEIVDNATNTAVSDDVAVIGKLIVLSDAERAVDAFADFYRRILPPTIVNNLSEDLKWVLNKARETATVLWLEGQRK
;
A
#
# COMPACT_ATOMS: atom_id res chain seq x y z
N MET A 1 -19.28 3.04 -8.60
CA MET A 1 -18.29 3.21 -7.52
C MET A 1 -17.06 3.86 -8.11
N SER A 2 -16.43 4.80 -7.41
CA SER A 2 -15.17 5.41 -7.88
C SER A 2 -14.02 4.44 -7.69
N GLU A 3 -13.11 4.37 -8.65
CA GLU A 3 -11.92 3.52 -8.60
C GLU A 3 -11.03 3.89 -7.40
N THR A 4 -10.59 2.90 -6.62
CA THR A 4 -9.71 3.12 -5.46
C THR A 4 -8.33 3.59 -5.91
N ALA A 5 -7.55 4.17 -4.98
CA ALA A 5 -6.17 4.57 -5.29
C ALA A 5 -5.30 3.36 -5.69
N VAL A 6 -5.51 2.20 -5.04
CA VAL A 6 -4.80 0.96 -5.35
C VAL A 6 -5.20 0.42 -6.72
N GLU A 7 -6.48 0.49 -7.10
CA GLU A 7 -6.95 0.10 -8.44
C GLU A 7 -6.34 0.96 -9.55
N LYS A 8 -6.20 2.27 -9.33
CA LYS A 8 -5.50 3.18 -10.27
C LYS A 8 -4.04 2.79 -10.47
N ILE A 9 -3.34 2.46 -9.39
CA ILE A 9 -1.95 2.00 -9.44
C ILE A 9 -1.87 0.65 -10.17
N ARG A 10 -2.78 -0.29 -9.87
CA ARG A 10 -2.86 -1.58 -10.57
C ARG A 10 -2.94 -1.38 -12.08
N ASN A 11 -3.89 -0.57 -12.54
CA ASN A 11 -4.11 -0.32 -13.96
C ASN A 11 -2.94 0.40 -14.63
N ARG A 12 -2.28 1.34 -13.93
CA ARG A 12 -1.11 2.08 -14.44
C ARG A 12 0.10 1.19 -14.70
N TYR A 13 0.33 0.18 -13.85
CA TYR A 13 1.57 -0.62 -13.89
C TYR A 13 1.39 -2.06 -14.40
N ALA A 14 0.16 -2.52 -14.65
CA ALA A 14 -0.15 -3.92 -15.00
C ALA A 14 0.71 -4.48 -16.15
N ASP A 15 0.96 -3.66 -17.19
CA ASP A 15 1.69 -4.10 -18.38
C ASP A 15 3.19 -4.36 -18.13
N PHE A 16 3.75 -3.86 -17.02
CA PHE A 16 5.14 -4.15 -16.64
C PHE A 16 5.30 -5.52 -15.95
N PHE A 17 4.20 -6.14 -15.49
CA PHE A 17 4.20 -7.41 -14.75
C PHE A 17 3.44 -8.49 -15.53
N THR A 18 3.80 -8.68 -16.80
CA THR A 18 3.07 -9.57 -17.71
C THR A 18 3.39 -11.05 -17.51
N THR A 19 4.53 -11.39 -16.92
CA THR A 19 4.86 -12.78 -16.60
C THR A 19 4.10 -13.26 -15.37
N PHE A 20 3.86 -14.57 -15.26
CA PHE A 20 3.02 -15.13 -14.19
C PHE A 20 3.57 -14.91 -12.78
N ALA A 21 4.88 -15.13 -12.59
CA ALA A 21 5.52 -14.93 -11.28
C ALA A 21 5.47 -13.46 -10.86
N GLU A 22 5.83 -12.56 -11.78
CA GLU A 22 5.86 -11.13 -11.51
C GLU A 22 4.47 -10.55 -11.28
N ARG A 23 3.47 -11.02 -12.04
CA ARG A 23 2.07 -10.65 -11.86
C ARG A 23 1.56 -11.03 -10.49
N THR A 24 1.90 -12.22 -10.00
CA THR A 24 1.43 -12.72 -8.70
C THR A 24 1.99 -11.87 -7.57
N ASP A 25 3.29 -11.60 -7.58
CA ASP A 25 3.92 -10.74 -6.57
C ASP A 25 3.39 -9.31 -6.62
N PHE A 26 3.17 -8.79 -7.83
CA PHE A 26 2.56 -7.46 -8.02
C PHE A 26 1.15 -7.40 -7.45
N GLN A 27 0.28 -8.38 -7.74
CA GLN A 27 -1.05 -8.42 -7.12
C GLN A 27 -0.95 -8.56 -5.61
N ARG A 28 -0.03 -9.38 -5.10
CA ARG A 28 0.15 -9.58 -3.67
C ARG A 28 0.56 -8.31 -2.93
N VAL A 29 1.48 -7.50 -3.47
CA VAL A 29 1.86 -6.24 -2.81
C VAL A 29 0.70 -5.24 -2.83
N LEU A 30 -0.11 -5.22 -3.89
CA LEU A 30 -1.32 -4.40 -3.94
C LEU A 30 -2.37 -4.83 -2.91
N GLU A 31 -2.59 -6.14 -2.76
CA GLU A 31 -3.51 -6.70 -1.75
C GLU A 31 -3.08 -6.34 -0.31
N ILE A 32 -1.77 -6.41 -0.03
CA ILE A 32 -1.21 -6.01 1.27
C ILE A 32 -1.49 -4.53 1.54
N VAL A 33 -1.25 -3.67 0.55
CA VAL A 33 -1.51 -2.22 0.66
C VAL A 33 -3.00 -1.94 0.83
N ASP A 34 -3.86 -2.58 0.04
CA ASP A 34 -5.31 -2.39 0.12
C ASP A 34 -5.84 -2.81 1.49
N ASN A 35 -5.45 -4.00 1.98
CA ASN A 35 -5.81 -4.48 3.31
C ASN A 35 -5.35 -3.53 4.42
N ALA A 36 -4.14 -2.99 4.32
CA ALA A 36 -3.63 -2.03 5.30
C ALA A 36 -4.43 -0.72 5.30
N THR A 37 -4.82 -0.23 4.12
CA THR A 37 -5.66 0.98 4.00
C THR A 37 -7.06 0.77 4.56
N ASN A 38 -7.67 -0.40 4.30
CA ASN A 38 -8.97 -0.77 4.86
C ASN A 38 -8.90 -0.93 6.40
N THR A 39 -7.81 -1.51 6.91
CA THR A 39 -7.57 -1.63 8.35
C THR A 39 -7.43 -0.26 9.03
N ALA A 40 -6.81 0.72 8.36
CA ALA A 40 -6.61 2.06 8.91
C ALA A 40 -7.93 2.80 9.21
N VAL A 41 -8.98 2.53 8.42
CA VAL A 41 -10.31 3.14 8.59
C VAL A 41 -11.29 2.29 9.40
N SER A 42 -10.91 1.05 9.78
CA SER A 42 -11.78 0.16 10.54
C SER A 42 -11.96 0.63 12.00
N ASP A 43 -13.19 0.67 12.51
CA ASP A 43 -13.47 1.06 13.89
C ASP A 43 -13.13 -0.05 14.91
N ASP A 44 -13.10 -1.31 14.46
CA ASP A 44 -12.88 -2.49 15.32
C ASP A 44 -11.40 -2.75 15.65
N VAL A 45 -10.49 -1.97 15.07
CA VAL A 45 -9.04 -2.16 15.22
C VAL A 45 -8.46 -1.06 16.07
N ALA A 46 -7.77 -1.42 17.16
CA ALA A 46 -7.04 -0.46 17.99
C ALA A 46 -5.99 0.29 17.15
N VAL A 47 -5.81 1.59 17.42
CA VAL A 47 -4.92 2.48 16.64
C VAL A 47 -3.49 1.95 16.54
N ILE A 48 -2.95 1.37 17.62
CA ILE A 48 -1.62 0.74 17.60
C ILE A 48 -1.59 -0.41 16.57
N GLY A 49 -2.64 -1.23 16.52
CA GLY A 49 -2.79 -2.30 15.52
C GLY A 49 -2.84 -1.74 14.09
N LYS A 50 -3.58 -0.65 13.86
CA LYS A 50 -3.61 0.04 12.56
C LYS A 50 -2.21 0.49 12.12
N LEU A 51 -1.45 1.11 13.03
CA LEU A 51 -0.11 1.63 12.74
C LEU A 51 0.91 0.51 12.47
N ILE A 52 0.78 -0.63 13.16
CA ILE A 52 1.61 -1.83 12.89
C ILE A 52 1.34 -2.34 11.47
N VAL A 53 0.07 -2.56 11.11
CA VAL A 53 -0.30 -3.09 9.79
C VAL A 53 0.17 -2.16 8.66
N LEU A 54 0.05 -0.84 8.84
CA LEU A 54 0.58 0.14 7.88
C LEU A 54 2.11 0.08 7.75
N SER A 55 2.82 -0.10 8.86
CA SER A 55 4.29 -0.20 8.86
C SER A 55 4.77 -1.50 8.20
N ASP A 56 4.04 -2.60 8.40
CA ASP A 56 4.35 -3.89 7.77
C ASP A 56 4.06 -3.86 6.26
N ALA A 57 2.99 -3.18 5.84
CA ALA A 57 2.73 -2.95 4.42
C ALA A 57 3.83 -2.10 3.76
N GLU A 58 4.33 -1.07 4.44
CA GLU A 58 5.43 -0.25 3.94
C GLU A 58 6.72 -1.06 3.74
N ARG A 59 7.05 -1.95 4.70
CA ARG A 59 8.18 -2.90 4.55
C ARG A 59 7.99 -3.87 3.40
N ALA A 60 6.76 -4.34 3.16
CA ALA A 60 6.46 -5.22 2.03
C ALA A 60 6.68 -4.50 0.68
N VAL A 61 6.31 -3.21 0.59
CA VAL A 61 6.59 -2.37 -0.58
C VAL A 61 8.10 -2.20 -0.80
N ASP A 62 8.87 -2.00 0.27
CA ASP A 62 10.34 -1.90 0.18
C ASP A 62 10.98 -3.21 -0.30
N ALA A 63 10.59 -4.34 0.29
CA ALA A 63 11.08 -5.66 -0.12
C ALA A 63 10.73 -5.97 -1.58
N PHE A 64 9.51 -5.62 -2.00
CA PHE A 64 9.08 -5.73 -3.38
C PHE A 64 9.96 -4.87 -4.30
N ALA A 65 10.16 -3.59 -3.96
CA ALA A 65 10.97 -2.67 -4.77
C ALA A 65 12.42 -3.15 -4.90
N ASP A 66 13.04 -3.62 -3.82
CA ASP A 66 14.42 -4.09 -3.84
C ASP A 66 14.62 -5.35 -4.71
N PHE A 67 13.63 -6.24 -4.72
CA PHE A 67 13.64 -7.39 -5.62
C PHE A 67 13.49 -6.96 -7.09
N TYR A 68 12.47 -6.15 -7.39
CA TYR A 68 12.13 -5.78 -8.76
C TYR A 68 13.09 -4.77 -9.40
N ARG A 69 13.88 -4.02 -8.61
CA ARG A 69 14.95 -3.14 -9.13
C ARG A 69 15.98 -3.86 -9.99
N ARG A 70 16.12 -5.18 -9.84
CA ARG A 70 17.06 -6.02 -10.62
C ARG A 70 16.47 -6.52 -11.94
N ILE A 71 15.14 -6.40 -12.11
CA ILE A 71 14.38 -7.04 -13.17
C ILE A 71 13.72 -5.98 -14.07
N LEU A 72 13.17 -4.93 -13.45
CA LEU A 72 12.43 -3.87 -14.11
C LEU A 72 13.25 -2.56 -14.17
N PRO A 73 12.89 -1.64 -15.08
CA PRO A 73 13.52 -0.33 -15.14
C PRO A 73 13.43 0.39 -13.78
N PRO A 74 14.54 0.97 -13.25
CA PRO A 74 14.54 1.61 -11.94
C PRO A 74 13.46 2.69 -11.78
N THR A 75 13.18 3.44 -12.86
CA THR A 75 12.13 4.45 -12.89
C THR A 75 10.75 3.87 -12.59
N ILE A 76 10.41 2.70 -13.15
CA ILE A 76 9.11 2.05 -12.94
C ILE A 76 8.97 1.59 -11.49
N VAL A 77 10.01 0.95 -10.96
CA VAL A 77 10.01 0.41 -9.59
C VAL A 77 9.97 1.54 -8.55
N ASN A 78 10.75 2.60 -8.75
CA ASN A 78 10.74 3.74 -7.83
C ASN A 78 9.40 4.47 -7.86
N ASN A 79 8.84 4.76 -9.05
CA ASN A 79 7.54 5.42 -9.13
C ASN A 79 6.43 4.58 -8.50
N LEU A 80 6.42 3.26 -8.73
CA LEU A 80 5.45 2.35 -8.11
C LEU A 80 5.60 2.33 -6.58
N SER A 81 6.84 2.25 -6.08
CA SER A 81 7.12 2.30 -4.64
C SER A 81 6.64 3.60 -4.00
N GLU A 82 6.92 4.74 -4.64
CA GLU A 82 6.47 6.07 -4.20
C GLU A 82 4.94 6.18 -4.19
N ASP A 83 4.28 5.73 -5.25
CA ASP A 83 2.81 5.73 -5.35
C ASP A 83 2.18 4.89 -4.23
N LEU A 84 2.68 3.68 -3.98
CA LEU A 84 2.17 2.80 -2.91
C LEU A 84 2.43 3.38 -1.52
N LYS A 85 3.63 3.93 -1.28
CA LYS A 85 3.96 4.59 0.00
C LYS A 85 3.14 5.84 0.23
N TRP A 86 2.82 6.60 -0.81
CA TRP A 86 1.93 7.75 -0.71
C TRP A 86 0.53 7.32 -0.24
N VAL A 87 -0.01 6.21 -0.78
CA VAL A 87 -1.31 5.66 -0.34
C VAL A 87 -1.25 5.24 1.14
N LEU A 88 -0.22 4.50 1.54
CA LEU A 88 -0.03 4.08 2.94
C LEU A 88 0.11 5.28 3.90
N ASN A 89 0.82 6.33 3.48
CA ASN A 89 0.96 7.55 4.27
C ASN A 89 -0.40 8.26 4.44
N LYS A 90 -1.24 8.32 3.40
CA LYS A 90 -2.60 8.86 3.53
C LYS A 90 -3.47 8.05 4.48
N ALA A 91 -3.39 6.72 4.44
CA ALA A 91 -4.08 5.88 5.42
C ALA A 91 -3.56 6.11 6.86
N ARG A 92 -2.26 6.32 7.04
CA ARG A 92 -1.64 6.66 8.33
C ARG A 92 -2.13 8.00 8.88
N GLU A 93 -2.22 9.02 8.04
CA GLU A 93 -2.79 10.33 8.40
C GLU A 93 -4.23 10.16 8.90
N THR A 94 -5.06 9.40 8.18
CA THR A 94 -6.46 9.13 8.57
C THR A 94 -6.55 8.39 9.90
N ALA A 95 -5.77 7.33 10.11
CA ALA A 95 -5.77 6.58 11.37
C ALA A 95 -5.38 7.46 12.57
N THR A 96 -4.48 8.42 12.36
CA THR A 96 -4.01 9.35 13.40
C THR A 96 -5.09 10.38 13.75
N VAL A 97 -5.81 10.91 12.76
CA VAL A 97 -6.93 11.84 12.97
C VAL A 97 -8.04 11.18 13.79
N LEU A 98 -8.45 9.97 13.41
CA LEU A 98 -9.48 9.20 14.15
C LEU A 98 -9.09 8.96 15.61
N TRP A 99 -7.80 8.71 15.88
CA TRP A 99 -7.29 8.59 17.24
C TRP A 99 -7.44 9.89 18.04
N LEU A 100 -7.00 11.02 17.47
CA LEU A 100 -7.08 12.33 18.12
C LEU A 100 -8.54 12.74 18.41
N GLU A 101 -9.46 12.42 17.51
CA GLU A 101 -10.90 12.66 17.72
C GLU A 101 -11.47 11.75 18.82
N GLY A 102 -11.05 10.49 18.88
CA GLY A 102 -11.43 9.55 19.93
C GLY A 102 -10.96 9.96 21.33
N GLN A 103 -9.79 10.62 21.45
CA GLN A 103 -9.28 11.13 22.73
C GLN A 103 -10.02 12.37 23.25
N ARG A 104 -10.83 13.05 22.41
CA ARG A 104 -11.57 14.27 22.79
C ARG A 104 -12.97 14.01 23.36
N LYS A 105 -13.44 12.76 23.31
CA LYS A 105 -14.74 12.31 23.83
C LYS A 105 -14.55 11.62 25.18
#